data_AF-A0A182T0M9-F1
#
_entry.id   AF-A0A182T0M9-F1
#
_cell.length_a   1.000
_cell.length_b   1.000
_cell.length_c   1.000
_cell.angle_alpha   90.00
_cell.angle_beta   90.00
_cell.angle_gamma   90.00
#
_symmetry.space_group_name_H-M   'P 1'
#
loop_
_entity.id
_entity.type
_entity.pdbx_description
1 polymer ?
#
loop_
_entity_poly.entity_id
_entity_poly.type
_entity_poly.pdbx_seq_one_letter_code
_entity_poly.pdbx_strand_id
1 'polypeptide(L)'
;MLITNGLNVASFEKLAELLGRIERAIAAWMTVQQRGCSDPPYRLLALLSLLLCFVYHFYVFYRSFLPAVHLVLQVRWELLIVDLYLFHVMILLFALGQCAARLRWMCGDALERDSVAEFCAVLRLRDELIQCVGLVNRIHAVLFLGVSASWLISVTCIVYFDFIYSNLEFKPNHPFVFEHLLMVGWKSALVAGLLAVAGAAAEQVKQITQLTQHCGITSLRNKRLASMVNKLLIKCQFQDIHFTVCGLFTIDNSLNYMVISSVVTYLVIITQFRQMEIENENKVSGKVEHF
;
A
#
# COMPACT_ATOMS: atom_id res chain seq x y z
N MET A 1 -2.20 12.79 -16.25
CA MET A 1 -1.51 11.50 -16.05
C MET A 1 -0.53 11.12 -17.17
N LEU A 2 -0.81 11.40 -18.46
CA LEU A 2 0.13 11.05 -19.55
C LEU A 2 1.46 11.83 -19.56
N ILE A 3 1.46 13.11 -19.17
CA ILE A 3 2.68 13.95 -19.23
C ILE A 3 3.68 13.58 -18.12
N THR A 4 3.21 13.09 -16.97
CA THR A 4 4.04 12.51 -15.90
C THR A 4 4.62 11.14 -16.27
N ASN A 5 4.07 10.44 -17.27
CA ASN A 5 4.54 9.11 -17.67
C ASN A 5 5.79 9.15 -18.55
N GLY A 6 6.02 10.20 -19.35
CA GLY A 6 7.20 10.30 -20.23
C GLY A 6 8.53 10.36 -19.48
N LEU A 7 8.59 11.07 -18.34
CA LEU A 7 9.75 11.13 -17.45
C LEU A 7 9.93 9.86 -16.60
N ASN A 8 8.89 9.02 -16.51
CA ASN A 8 8.88 7.81 -15.70
C ASN A 8 9.25 6.54 -16.45
N VAL A 9 9.21 6.51 -17.80
CA VAL A 9 9.54 5.28 -18.56
C VAL A 9 10.97 4.81 -18.25
N ALA A 10 11.97 5.70 -18.32
CA ALA A 10 13.35 5.35 -17.99
C ALA A 10 13.54 4.99 -16.51
N SER A 11 12.76 5.60 -15.61
CA SER A 11 12.78 5.28 -14.18
C SER A 11 12.17 3.90 -13.89
N PHE A 12 11.14 3.53 -14.65
CA PHE A 12 10.43 2.26 -14.55
C PHE A 12 11.24 1.12 -15.17
N GLU A 13 11.87 1.34 -16.32
CA GLU A 13 12.78 0.38 -16.94
C GLU A 13 13.95 0.07 -16.00
N LYS A 14 14.57 1.12 -15.42
CA LYS A 14 15.62 0.98 -14.42
C LYS A 14 15.14 0.22 -13.18
N LEU A 15 13.91 0.48 -12.71
CA LEU A 15 13.33 -0.24 -11.58
C LEU A 15 13.13 -1.74 -11.90
N ALA A 16 12.57 -2.06 -13.06
CA ALA A 16 12.35 -3.43 -13.50
C ALA A 16 13.67 -4.20 -13.66
N GLU A 17 14.70 -3.55 -14.21
CA GLU A 17 16.03 -4.13 -14.35
C GLU A 17 16.68 -4.42 -12.99
N LEU A 18 16.64 -3.45 -12.06
CA LEU A 18 17.19 -3.60 -10.71
C LEU A 18 16.46 -4.70 -9.92
N LEU A 19 15.12 -4.69 -9.93
CA LEU A 19 14.34 -5.71 -9.24
C LEU A 19 14.61 -7.10 -9.80
N GLY A 20 14.63 -7.24 -11.13
CA GLY A 20 14.95 -8.51 -11.79
C GLY A 20 16.39 -8.97 -11.57
N ARG A 21 17.33 -8.06 -11.32
CA ARG A 21 18.71 -8.40 -10.91
C ARG A 21 18.75 -8.93 -9.48
N ILE A 22 18.06 -8.27 -8.55
CA ILE A 22 17.96 -8.69 -7.15
C ILE A 22 17.31 -10.08 -7.06
N GLU A 23 16.18 -10.29 -7.74
CA GLU A 23 15.49 -11.59 -7.75
C GLU A 23 16.39 -12.72 -8.28
N ARG A 24 17.09 -12.49 -9.39
CA ARG A 24 18.03 -13.47 -9.96
C ARG A 24 19.21 -13.76 -9.03
N ALA A 25 19.76 -12.75 -8.37
CA ALA A 25 20.86 -12.91 -7.44
C ALA A 25 20.43 -13.72 -6.20
N ILE A 26 19.24 -13.44 -5.66
CA ILE A 26 18.66 -14.21 -4.55
C ILE A 26 18.39 -15.66 -4.97
N ALA A 27 17.82 -15.87 -6.16
CA ALA A 27 17.57 -17.22 -6.69
C ALA A 27 18.88 -18.01 -6.86
N ALA A 28 19.91 -17.40 -7.47
CA ALA A 28 21.22 -18.02 -7.64
C ALA A 28 21.83 -18.41 -6.27
N TRP A 29 21.77 -17.52 -5.28
CA TRP A 29 22.27 -17.82 -3.94
C TRP A 29 21.52 -18.99 -3.29
N MET A 30 20.19 -19.06 -3.40
CA MET A 30 19.40 -20.18 -2.87
C MET A 30 19.71 -21.51 -3.56
N THR A 31 19.96 -21.51 -4.87
CA THR A 31 20.35 -22.74 -5.60
C THR A 31 21.71 -23.28 -5.16
N VAL A 32 22.68 -22.40 -4.88
CA VAL A 32 23.99 -22.79 -4.34
C VAL A 32 23.86 -23.41 -2.95
N GLN A 33 22.89 -22.94 -2.16
CA GLN A 33 22.67 -23.38 -0.78
C GLN A 33 21.85 -24.69 -0.66
N GLN A 34 21.40 -25.30 -1.77
CA GLN A 34 20.56 -26.51 -1.80
C GLN A 34 19.30 -26.47 -0.91
N ARG A 35 18.83 -25.29 -0.50
CA ARG A 35 17.55 -25.17 0.23
C ARG A 35 16.43 -25.32 -0.78
N GLY A 36 15.65 -26.40 -0.63
CA GLY A 36 14.53 -26.74 -1.49
C GLY A 36 13.62 -25.55 -1.73
N CYS A 37 13.44 -25.21 -3.00
CA CYS A 37 12.56 -24.15 -3.44
C CYS A 37 11.12 -24.64 -3.30
N SER A 38 10.52 -24.41 -2.13
CA SER A 38 9.08 -24.25 -2.10
C SER A 38 8.83 -22.83 -2.59
N ASP A 39 8.69 -22.67 -3.90
CA ASP A 39 8.02 -21.48 -4.44
C ASP A 39 6.50 -21.68 -4.25
N PRO A 40 5.88 -21.08 -3.22
CA PRO A 40 4.52 -20.56 -3.38
C PRO A 40 4.37 -19.18 -2.71
N PRO A 41 3.22 -18.50 -2.72
CA PRO A 41 2.11 -18.44 -3.64
C PRO A 41 1.90 -16.98 -4.12
N TYR A 42 2.92 -16.11 -4.19
CA TYR A 42 2.66 -14.68 -4.47
C TYR A 42 2.15 -14.45 -5.90
N ARG A 43 2.65 -15.21 -6.88
CA ARG A 43 2.14 -15.16 -8.25
C ARG A 43 0.70 -15.67 -8.34
N LEU A 44 0.37 -16.72 -7.57
CA LEU A 44 -0.98 -17.25 -7.48
C LEU A 44 -1.92 -16.28 -6.76
N LEU A 45 -1.47 -15.67 -5.66
CA LEU A 45 -2.22 -14.66 -4.90
C LEU A 45 -2.43 -13.38 -5.72
N ALA A 46 -1.41 -12.96 -6.47
CA ALA A 46 -1.49 -11.85 -7.41
C ALA A 46 -2.44 -12.17 -8.58
N LEU A 47 -2.44 -13.41 -9.06
CA LEU A 47 -3.35 -13.86 -10.12
C LEU A 47 -4.79 -13.95 -9.62
N LEU A 48 -5.00 -14.48 -8.40
CA LEU A 48 -6.29 -14.53 -7.72
C LEU A 48 -6.83 -13.12 -7.41
N SER A 49 -5.97 -12.19 -6.97
CA SER A 49 -6.38 -10.81 -6.70
C SER A 49 -6.74 -10.06 -7.98
N LEU A 50 -6.01 -10.29 -9.07
CA LEU A 50 -6.29 -9.73 -10.39
C LEU A 50 -7.57 -10.32 -11.00
N LEU A 51 -7.81 -11.62 -10.83
CA LEU A 51 -9.06 -12.29 -11.19
C LEU A 51 -10.25 -11.71 -10.41
N LEU A 52 -10.10 -11.52 -9.09
CA LEU A 52 -11.13 -10.93 -8.23
C LEU A 52 -11.49 -9.50 -8.69
N CYS A 53 -10.49 -8.69 -9.02
CA CYS A 53 -10.67 -7.35 -9.57
C CYS A 53 -11.44 -7.40 -10.90
N PHE A 54 -11.07 -8.30 -11.80
CA PHE A 54 -11.76 -8.47 -13.08
C PHE A 54 -13.22 -8.89 -12.91
N VAL A 55 -13.51 -9.85 -12.01
CA VAL A 55 -14.87 -10.29 -11.68
C VAL A 55 -15.69 -9.16 -11.08
N TYR A 56 -15.13 -8.37 -10.16
CA TYR A 56 -15.79 -7.21 -9.57
C TYR A 56 -16.20 -6.18 -10.65
N HIS A 57 -15.28 -5.81 -11.54
CA HIS A 57 -15.59 -4.85 -12.60
C HIS A 57 -16.54 -5.42 -13.64
N PHE A 58 -16.45 -6.71 -13.96
CA PHE A 58 -17.39 -7.37 -14.87
C PHE A 58 -18.81 -7.41 -14.28
N TYR A 59 -18.94 -7.71 -12.98
CA TYR A 59 -20.22 -7.66 -12.27
C TYR A 59 -20.82 -6.26 -12.24
N VAL A 60 -20.02 -5.25 -11.89
CA VAL A 60 -20.46 -3.83 -11.85
C VAL A 60 -20.81 -3.32 -13.25
N PHE A 61 -20.07 -3.74 -14.28
CA PHE A 61 -20.35 -3.43 -15.69
C PHE A 61 -21.70 -4.01 -16.13
N TYR A 62 -21.92 -5.31 -15.88
CA TYR A 62 -23.13 -6.01 -16.30
C TYR A 62 -24.38 -5.47 -15.59
N ARG A 63 -24.29 -5.20 -14.28
CA ARG A 63 -25.43 -4.75 -13.48
C ARG A 63 -25.92 -3.34 -13.84
N SER A 64 -25.03 -2.45 -14.26
CA SER A 64 -25.41 -1.06 -14.59
C SER A 64 -25.40 -0.75 -16.08
N PHE A 65 -25.45 -1.77 -16.94
CA PHE A 65 -25.49 -1.59 -18.39
C PHE A 65 -26.86 -1.05 -18.82
N LEU A 66 -27.09 0.26 -18.63
CA LEU A 66 -28.14 0.99 -19.32
C LEU A 66 -27.57 1.53 -20.64
N PRO A 67 -28.21 1.26 -21.79
CA PRO A 67 -27.67 1.56 -23.12
C PRO A 67 -27.55 3.06 -23.47
N ALA A 68 -27.90 3.97 -22.55
CA ALA A 68 -28.04 5.40 -22.85
C ALA A 68 -26.94 6.32 -22.29
N VAL A 69 -25.96 5.83 -21.51
CA VAL A 69 -25.09 6.73 -20.73
C VAL A 69 -23.59 6.54 -21.03
N HIS A 70 -23.13 7.14 -22.13
CA HIS A 70 -21.72 7.16 -22.54
C HIS A 70 -20.78 7.75 -21.47
N LEU A 71 -21.23 8.77 -20.73
CA LEU A 71 -20.42 9.45 -19.71
C LEU A 71 -20.14 8.55 -18.48
N VAL A 72 -21.15 7.81 -18.02
CA VAL A 72 -21.01 6.87 -16.89
C VAL A 72 -20.08 5.72 -17.26
N LEU A 73 -20.18 5.25 -18.50
CA LEU A 73 -19.28 4.22 -19.02
C LEU A 73 -17.82 4.70 -19.05
N GLN A 74 -17.58 5.93 -19.53
CA GLN A 74 -16.24 6.52 -19.56
C GLN A 74 -15.63 6.67 -18.15
N VAL A 75 -16.39 7.21 -17.19
CA VAL A 75 -15.91 7.35 -15.79
C VAL A 75 -15.57 5.99 -15.17
N ARG A 76 -16.31 4.94 -15.50
CA ARG A 76 -16.06 3.58 -14.98
C ARG A 76 -14.83 2.92 -15.58
N TRP A 77 -14.57 3.15 -16.87
CA TRP A 77 -13.35 2.67 -17.52
C TRP A 77 -12.09 3.30 -16.91
N GLU A 78 -12.12 4.61 -16.67
CA GLU A 78 -11.02 5.30 -15.96
C GLU A 78 -10.82 4.72 -14.55
N LEU A 79 -11.91 4.40 -13.84
CA LEU A 79 -11.84 3.78 -12.51
C LEU A 79 -11.18 2.38 -12.54
N LEU A 80 -11.55 1.55 -13.52
CA LEU A 80 -10.96 0.22 -13.72
C LEU A 80 -9.46 0.32 -14.00
N ILE A 81 -9.03 1.28 -14.83
CA ILE A 81 -7.62 1.50 -15.14
C ILE A 81 -6.84 1.88 -13.87
N VAL A 82 -7.41 2.74 -13.03
CA VAL A 82 -6.81 3.14 -11.74
C VAL A 82 -6.72 1.94 -10.79
N ASP A 83 -7.78 1.13 -10.67
CA ASP A 83 -7.80 -0.03 -9.78
C ASP A 83 -6.79 -1.11 -10.23
N LEU A 84 -6.71 -1.41 -11.54
CA LEU A 84 -5.69 -2.31 -12.09
C LEU A 84 -4.27 -1.79 -11.84
N TYR A 85 -4.06 -0.48 -11.99
CA TYR A 85 -2.78 0.14 -11.72
C TYR A 85 -2.41 0.05 -10.22
N LEU A 86 -3.38 0.24 -9.32
CA LEU A 86 -3.17 0.07 -7.88
C LEU A 86 -2.78 -1.36 -7.52
N PHE A 87 -3.44 -2.36 -8.12
CA PHE A 87 -3.06 -3.75 -7.95
C PHE A 87 -1.63 -4.02 -8.42
N HIS A 88 -1.23 -3.47 -9.57
CA HIS A 88 0.14 -3.59 -10.05
C HIS A 88 1.15 -3.02 -9.05
N VAL A 89 0.88 -1.83 -8.50
CA VAL A 89 1.73 -1.21 -7.47
C VAL A 89 1.77 -2.04 -6.18
N MET A 90 0.63 -2.61 -5.75
CA MET A 90 0.60 -3.52 -4.58
C MET A 90 1.46 -4.75 -4.78
N ILE A 91 1.38 -5.40 -5.96
CA ILE A 91 2.19 -6.57 -6.29
C ILE A 91 3.68 -6.22 -6.28
N LEU A 92 4.03 -5.06 -6.85
CA LEU A 92 5.40 -4.56 -6.89
C LEU A 92 5.98 -4.32 -5.49
N LEU A 93 5.23 -3.65 -4.61
CA LEU A 93 5.63 -3.41 -3.21
C LEU A 93 5.73 -4.71 -2.42
N PHE A 94 4.81 -5.64 -2.68
CA PHE A 94 4.84 -6.95 -2.06
C PHE A 94 6.10 -7.73 -2.47
N ALA A 95 6.44 -7.75 -3.76
CA ALA A 95 7.67 -8.37 -4.26
C ALA A 95 8.93 -7.73 -3.64
N LEU A 96 8.94 -6.40 -3.52
CA LEU A 96 10.01 -5.66 -2.87
C LEU A 96 10.16 -6.04 -1.38
N GLY A 97 9.04 -6.14 -0.66
CA GLY A 97 9.01 -6.60 0.73
C GLY A 97 9.51 -8.05 0.89
N GLN A 98 9.17 -8.94 -0.04
CA GLN A 98 9.70 -10.31 -0.05
C GLN A 98 11.21 -10.35 -0.33
N CYS A 99 11.70 -9.55 -1.27
CA CYS A 99 13.14 -9.42 -1.53
C CYS A 99 13.87 -8.92 -0.28
N ALA A 100 13.31 -7.95 0.43
CA ALA A 100 13.84 -7.46 1.70
C ALA A 100 13.91 -8.58 2.76
N ALA A 101 12.83 -9.33 2.95
CA ALA A 101 12.78 -10.44 3.91
C ALA A 101 13.79 -11.55 3.57
N ARG A 102 13.95 -11.90 2.29
CA ARG A 102 14.95 -12.89 1.84
C ARG A 102 16.38 -12.38 2.04
N LEU A 103 16.63 -11.12 1.72
CA LEU A 103 17.94 -10.49 1.89
C LEU A 103 18.35 -10.43 3.38
N ARG A 104 17.38 -10.23 4.28
CA ARG A 104 17.60 -10.32 5.73
C ARG A 104 18.13 -11.69 6.14
N TRP A 105 17.53 -12.76 5.63
CA TRP A 105 17.99 -14.12 5.89
C TRP A 105 19.40 -14.37 5.35
N MET A 106 19.70 -13.91 4.13
CA MET A 106 21.04 -14.00 3.55
C MET A 106 22.09 -13.25 4.37
N CYS A 107 21.72 -12.08 4.91
CA CYS A 107 22.60 -11.29 5.78
C CYS A 107 22.94 -12.04 7.07
N GLY A 108 21.95 -12.69 7.70
CA GLY A 108 22.16 -13.51 8.88
C GLY A 108 23.09 -14.72 8.61
N ASP A 109 22.85 -15.43 7.50
CA ASP A 109 23.63 -16.62 7.12
C ASP A 109 25.09 -16.27 6.77
N ALA A 110 25.31 -15.21 5.97
CA ALA A 110 26.64 -14.74 5.62
C ALA A 110 27.46 -14.30 6.84
N LEU A 111 26.78 -13.74 7.85
CA LEU A 111 27.40 -13.34 9.10
C LEU A 111 27.74 -14.55 9.99
N GLU A 112 26.85 -15.54 10.10
CA GLU A 112 27.11 -16.77 10.85
C GLU A 112 28.32 -17.53 10.29
N ARG A 113 28.49 -17.49 8.96
CA ARG A 113 29.64 -18.08 8.25
C ARG A 113 30.92 -17.24 8.32
N ASP A 114 30.88 -16.03 8.87
CA ASP A 114 32.03 -15.12 8.97
C ASP A 114 32.68 -14.79 7.61
N SER A 115 31.89 -14.87 6.52
CA SER A 115 32.36 -14.71 5.14
C SER A 115 32.24 -13.25 4.70
N VAL A 116 33.37 -12.55 4.65
CA VAL A 116 33.42 -11.13 4.26
C VAL A 116 32.97 -10.92 2.81
N ALA A 117 33.24 -11.87 1.91
CA ALA A 117 32.88 -11.77 0.50
C ALA A 117 31.37 -11.88 0.28
N GLU A 118 30.73 -12.86 0.94
CA GLU A 118 29.28 -13.05 0.88
C GLU A 118 28.55 -11.88 1.55
N PHE A 119 29.04 -11.43 2.71
CA PHE A 119 28.47 -10.28 3.39
C PHE A 119 28.55 -9.02 2.50
N CYS A 120 29.69 -8.77 1.85
CA CYS A 120 29.83 -7.64 0.93
C CYS A 120 28.86 -7.73 -0.27
N ALA A 121 28.63 -8.93 -0.82
CA ALA A 121 27.65 -9.14 -1.89
C ALA A 121 26.22 -8.83 -1.43
N VAL A 122 25.84 -9.27 -0.23
CA VAL A 122 24.55 -8.98 0.40
C VAL A 122 24.37 -7.47 0.63
N LEU A 123 25.42 -6.75 1.03
CA LEU A 123 25.36 -5.29 1.19
C LEU A 123 25.16 -4.53 -0.12
N ARG A 124 25.76 -5.01 -1.21
CA ARG A 124 25.51 -4.44 -2.54
C ARG A 124 24.05 -4.61 -2.95
N LEU A 125 23.50 -5.81 -2.73
CA LEU A 125 22.08 -6.10 -2.97
C LEU A 125 21.16 -5.24 -2.09
N ARG A 126 21.55 -4.95 -0.85
CA ARG A 126 20.83 -4.03 0.04
C ARG A 126 20.80 -2.62 -0.54
N ASP A 127 21.94 -2.10 -0.97
CA ASP A 127 22.01 -0.75 -1.54
C ASP A 127 21.18 -0.66 -2.85
N GLU A 128 21.18 -1.70 -3.69
CA GLU A 128 20.29 -1.80 -4.86
C GLU A 128 18.80 -1.84 -4.48
N LEU A 129 18.44 -2.59 -3.42
CA LEU A 129 17.07 -2.67 -2.91
C LEU A 129 16.59 -1.31 -2.38
N ILE A 130 17.43 -0.59 -1.65
CA ILE A 130 17.11 0.76 -1.15
C ILE A 130 16.93 1.73 -2.32
N GLN A 131 17.75 1.61 -3.37
CA GLN A 131 17.57 2.38 -4.59
C GLN A 131 16.23 2.06 -5.28
N CYS A 132 15.82 0.79 -5.29
CA CYS A 132 14.50 0.38 -5.80
C CYS A 132 13.35 1.02 -4.99
N VAL A 133 13.42 0.96 -3.65
CA VAL A 133 12.45 1.63 -2.75
C VAL A 133 12.34 3.12 -3.09
N GLY A 134 13.48 3.81 -3.25
CA GLY A 134 13.51 5.23 -3.61
C GLY A 134 12.90 5.52 -4.99
N LEU A 135 13.14 4.65 -5.97
CA LEU A 135 12.54 4.77 -7.30
C LEU A 135 11.03 4.54 -7.27
N VAL A 136 10.56 3.48 -6.60
CA VAL A 136 9.11 3.20 -6.42
C VAL A 136 8.44 4.40 -5.77
N ASN A 137 9.04 4.93 -4.70
CA ASN A 137 8.52 6.11 -4.02
C ASN A 137 8.46 7.32 -4.96
N ARG A 138 9.51 7.59 -5.74
CA ARG A 138 9.52 8.71 -6.70
C ARG A 138 8.46 8.58 -7.80
N ILE A 139 8.28 7.37 -8.34
CA ILE A 139 7.36 7.13 -9.46
C ILE A 139 5.91 7.13 -8.97
N HIS A 140 5.63 6.62 -7.77
CA HIS A 140 4.27 6.34 -7.30
C HIS A 140 3.79 7.24 -6.17
N ALA A 141 4.63 8.07 -5.52
CA ALA A 141 4.23 8.94 -4.42
C ALA A 141 3.04 9.86 -4.76
N VAL A 142 3.07 10.49 -5.93
CA VAL A 142 1.97 11.38 -6.38
C VAL A 142 0.67 10.58 -6.56
N LEU A 143 0.78 9.33 -7.02
CA LEU A 143 -0.36 8.46 -7.19
C LEU A 143 -0.93 7.99 -5.85
N PHE A 144 -0.08 7.63 -4.88
CA PHE A 144 -0.51 7.34 -3.51
C PHE A 144 -1.30 8.49 -2.91
N LEU A 145 -0.81 9.73 -3.08
CA LEU A 145 -1.49 10.92 -2.58
C LEU A 145 -2.83 11.13 -3.28
N GLY A 146 -2.83 11.07 -4.62
CA GLY A 146 -4.03 11.26 -5.42
C GLY A 146 -5.12 10.23 -5.12
N VAL A 147 -4.74 8.97 -4.95
CA VAL A 147 -5.66 7.88 -4.61
C VAL A 147 -6.18 8.02 -3.19
N SER A 148 -5.32 8.35 -2.22
CA SER A 148 -5.73 8.57 -0.82
C SER A 148 -6.69 9.76 -0.71
N ALA A 149 -6.41 10.87 -1.41
CA ALA A 149 -7.27 12.04 -1.44
C ALA A 149 -8.61 11.75 -2.15
N SER A 150 -8.55 11.05 -3.29
CA SER A 150 -9.75 10.63 -4.03
C SER A 150 -10.65 9.73 -3.18
N TRP A 151 -10.06 8.80 -2.42
CA TRP A 151 -10.79 7.94 -1.50
C TRP A 151 -11.46 8.75 -0.38
N LEU A 152 -10.72 9.66 0.26
CA LEU A 152 -11.25 10.52 1.32
C LEU A 152 -12.46 11.35 0.85
N ILE A 153 -12.34 11.97 -0.33
CA ILE A 153 -13.43 12.74 -0.95
C ILE A 153 -14.60 11.82 -1.26
N SER A 154 -14.35 10.65 -1.87
CA SER A 154 -15.40 9.70 -2.26
C SER A 154 -16.20 9.21 -1.04
N VAL A 155 -15.52 8.80 0.03
CA VAL A 155 -16.16 8.36 1.28
C VAL A 155 -16.97 9.49 1.90
N THR A 156 -16.41 10.70 1.94
CA THR A 156 -17.10 11.88 2.50
C THR A 156 -18.36 12.22 1.71
N CYS A 157 -18.28 12.25 0.38
CA CYS A 157 -19.42 12.50 -0.49
C CYS A 157 -20.50 11.43 -0.36
N ILE A 158 -20.12 10.15 -0.38
CA ILE A 158 -21.09 9.04 -0.28
C ILE A 158 -21.82 9.10 1.06
N VAL A 159 -21.09 9.28 2.18
CA VAL A 159 -21.73 9.40 3.48
C VAL A 159 -22.62 10.64 3.54
N TYR A 160 -22.18 11.79 3.03
CA TYR A 160 -23.00 12.99 3.03
C TYR A 160 -24.31 12.81 2.21
N PHE A 161 -24.22 12.32 0.98
CA PHE A 161 -25.40 12.18 0.12
C PHE A 161 -26.34 11.04 0.55
N ASP A 162 -25.80 9.90 0.95
CA ASP A 162 -26.63 8.77 1.39
C ASP A 162 -27.21 9.03 2.79
N PHE A 163 -26.39 9.53 3.72
CA PHE A 163 -26.84 9.71 5.09
C PHE A 163 -27.60 11.03 5.27
N ILE A 164 -26.98 12.17 4.96
CA ILE A 164 -27.54 13.50 5.30
C ILE A 164 -28.62 13.91 4.31
N TYR A 165 -28.35 13.84 3.00
CA TYR A 165 -29.28 14.38 2.00
C TYR A 165 -30.50 13.48 1.76
N SER A 166 -30.28 12.18 1.61
CA SER A 166 -31.37 11.26 1.23
C SER A 166 -32.30 10.88 2.38
N ASN A 167 -32.02 11.39 3.59
CA ASN A 167 -32.75 11.03 4.82
C ASN A 167 -33.02 9.52 4.92
N LEU A 168 -32.04 8.68 4.53
CA LEU A 168 -32.20 7.24 4.48
C LEU A 168 -32.47 6.72 5.89
N GLU A 169 -33.76 6.62 6.25
CA GLU A 169 -34.26 5.53 7.05
C GLU A 169 -33.64 4.28 6.42
N PHE A 170 -32.94 3.45 7.21
CA PHE A 170 -32.40 2.16 6.79
C PHE A 170 -33.55 1.23 6.34
N LYS A 171 -34.20 1.56 5.24
CA LYS A 171 -35.16 0.70 4.56
C LYS A 171 -34.32 -0.20 3.66
N PRO A 172 -34.22 -1.50 3.99
CA PRO A 172 -33.34 -2.44 3.30
C PRO A 172 -33.65 -2.63 1.80
N ASN A 173 -34.73 -2.01 1.30
CA ASN A 173 -35.23 -2.17 -0.06
C ASN A 173 -34.78 -1.08 -1.06
N HIS A 174 -33.94 -0.10 -0.66
CA HIS A 174 -33.44 0.89 -1.62
C HIS A 174 -32.30 0.29 -2.47
N PRO A 175 -32.45 0.13 -3.80
CA PRO A 175 -31.55 -0.68 -4.63
C PRO A 175 -30.11 -0.15 -4.72
N PHE A 176 -29.91 1.14 -4.40
CA PHE A 176 -28.62 1.83 -4.51
C PHE A 176 -27.73 1.73 -3.26
N VAL A 177 -28.31 1.46 -2.08
CA VAL A 177 -27.54 1.41 -0.81
C VAL A 177 -26.53 0.27 -0.82
N PHE A 178 -26.93 -0.90 -1.31
CA PHE A 178 -26.03 -2.04 -1.44
C PHE A 178 -24.88 -1.77 -2.43
N GLU A 179 -25.15 -1.08 -3.54
CA GLU A 179 -24.13 -0.73 -4.53
C GLU A 179 -23.12 0.29 -3.98
N HIS A 180 -23.60 1.31 -3.27
CA HIS A 180 -22.73 2.31 -2.63
C HIS A 180 -21.87 1.68 -1.52
N LEU A 181 -22.45 0.82 -0.67
CA LEU A 181 -21.70 0.08 0.35
C LEU A 181 -20.63 -0.82 -0.26
N LEU A 182 -20.96 -1.54 -1.33
CA LEU A 182 -20.00 -2.39 -2.03
C LEU A 182 -18.87 -1.56 -2.65
N MET A 183 -19.18 -0.41 -3.24
CA MET A 183 -18.19 0.51 -3.83
C MET A 183 -17.25 1.10 -2.77
N VAL A 184 -17.80 1.59 -1.65
CA VAL A 184 -17.03 2.12 -0.52
C VAL A 184 -16.16 1.02 0.08
N GLY A 185 -16.73 -0.17 0.29
CA GLY A 185 -16.01 -1.33 0.82
C GLY A 185 -14.84 -1.73 -0.07
N TRP A 186 -15.06 -1.83 -1.38
CA TRP A 186 -14.02 -2.16 -2.36
C TRP A 186 -12.89 -1.14 -2.37
N LYS A 187 -13.21 0.16 -2.53
CA LYS A 187 -12.18 1.20 -2.54
C LYS A 187 -11.41 1.28 -1.23
N SER A 188 -12.10 1.13 -0.10
CA SER A 188 -11.45 1.11 1.22
C SER A 188 -10.52 -0.09 1.37
N ALA A 189 -10.92 -1.27 0.87
CA ALA A 189 -10.05 -2.45 0.87
C ALA A 189 -8.79 -2.25 0.01
N LEU A 190 -8.92 -1.62 -1.17
CA LEU A 190 -7.77 -1.33 -2.04
C LEU A 190 -6.80 -0.34 -1.40
N VAL A 191 -7.30 0.77 -0.87
CA VAL A 191 -6.46 1.79 -0.23
C VAL A 191 -5.81 1.24 1.04
N ALA A 192 -6.58 0.56 1.90
CA ALA A 192 -6.04 -0.05 3.11
C ALA A 192 -5.01 -1.14 2.80
N GLY A 193 -5.27 -1.98 1.80
CA GLY A 193 -4.34 -3.00 1.34
C GLY A 193 -3.05 -2.39 0.80
N LEU A 194 -3.15 -1.34 -0.01
CA LEU A 194 -2.00 -0.61 -0.53
C LEU A 194 -1.14 -0.01 0.60
N LEU A 195 -1.76 0.67 1.58
CA LEU A 195 -1.04 1.22 2.73
C LEU A 195 -0.42 0.12 3.59
N ALA A 196 -1.14 -0.99 3.83
CA ALA A 196 -0.63 -2.11 4.62
C ALA A 196 0.58 -2.79 3.98
N VAL A 197 0.53 -3.02 2.65
CA VAL A 197 1.66 -3.61 1.91
C VAL A 197 2.85 -2.65 1.85
N ALA A 198 2.61 -1.35 1.64
CA ALA A 198 3.66 -0.33 1.68
C ALA A 198 4.34 -0.28 3.05
N GLY A 199 3.55 -0.25 4.13
CA GLY A 199 4.06 -0.25 5.51
C GLY A 199 4.81 -1.53 5.85
N ALA A 200 4.29 -2.69 5.45
CA ALA A 200 4.96 -3.98 5.63
C ALA A 200 6.31 -4.04 4.87
N ALA A 201 6.35 -3.56 3.63
CA ALA A 201 7.59 -3.50 2.85
C ALA A 201 8.62 -2.55 3.51
N ALA A 202 8.17 -1.40 4.02
CA ALA A 202 9.02 -0.44 4.73
C ALA A 202 9.65 -1.07 5.97
N GLU A 203 8.81 -1.75 6.77
CA GLU A 203 9.23 -2.41 8.00
C GLU A 203 10.23 -3.54 7.71
N GLN A 204 10.01 -4.36 6.67
CA GLN A 204 10.97 -5.39 6.27
C GLN A 204 12.33 -4.80 5.91
N VAL A 205 12.35 -3.68 5.18
CA VAL A 205 13.60 -2.99 4.83
C VAL A 205 14.28 -2.40 6.07
N LYS A 206 13.52 -1.83 7.01
CA LYS A 206 14.01 -1.33 8.29
C LYS A 206 14.61 -2.44 9.17
N GLN A 207 14.00 -3.63 9.16
CA GLN A 207 14.47 -4.77 9.94
C GLN A 207 15.82 -5.32 9.46
N ILE A 208 16.18 -5.18 8.17
CA ILE A 208 17.54 -5.51 7.67
C ILE A 208 18.59 -4.63 8.36
N THR A 209 18.27 -3.34 8.52
CA THR A 209 19.11 -2.36 9.20
C THR A 209 19.26 -2.71 10.69
N GLN A 210 18.18 -3.11 11.37
CA GLN A 210 18.23 -3.53 12.78
C GLN A 210 18.97 -4.86 13.01
N LEU A 211 18.82 -5.84 12.12
CA LEU A 211 19.55 -7.10 12.22
C LEU A 211 21.06 -6.85 12.16
N THR A 212 21.50 -5.97 11.26
CA THR A 212 22.90 -5.53 11.16
C THR A 212 23.39 -4.93 12.49
N GLN A 213 22.52 -4.18 13.19
CA GLN A 213 22.84 -3.55 14.46
C GLN A 213 23.01 -4.53 15.61
N HIS A 214 22.12 -5.51 15.73
CA HIS A 214 22.24 -6.53 16.78
C HIS A 214 23.49 -7.40 16.57
N CYS A 215 23.83 -7.64 15.32
CA CYS A 215 24.96 -8.47 14.89
C CYS A 215 26.35 -7.80 14.97
N GLY A 216 26.42 -6.47 15.05
CA GLY A 216 27.68 -5.75 15.30
C GLY A 216 28.34 -6.11 16.63
N ILE A 217 27.57 -6.64 17.57
CA ILE A 217 28.04 -7.06 18.90
C ILE A 217 28.62 -8.49 18.86
N THR A 218 28.11 -9.38 18.00
CA THR A 218 28.54 -10.79 17.92
C THR A 218 29.74 -11.01 17.00
N SER A 219 29.99 -10.15 16.02
CA SER A 219 31.10 -10.28 15.05
C SER A 219 32.49 -9.87 15.60
N LEU A 220 32.79 -10.08 16.89
CA LEU A 220 34.09 -9.71 17.48
C LEU A 220 35.27 -10.58 17.01
N ARG A 221 35.00 -11.72 16.36
CA ARG A 221 36.04 -12.68 15.93
C ARG A 221 36.84 -12.21 14.70
N ASN A 222 36.21 -11.50 13.78
CA ASN A 222 36.83 -11.06 12.53
C ASN A 222 36.85 -9.54 12.44
N LYS A 223 38.03 -8.94 12.68
CA LYS A 223 38.23 -7.49 12.71
C LYS A 223 37.79 -6.79 11.40
N ARG A 224 37.90 -7.46 10.25
CA ARG A 224 37.47 -6.88 8.95
C ARG A 224 35.95 -6.87 8.83
N LEU A 225 35.29 -7.94 9.22
CA LEU A 225 33.82 -8.03 9.23
C LEU A 225 33.23 -7.03 10.23
N ALA A 226 33.78 -6.97 11.44
CA ALA A 226 33.39 -6.00 12.47
C ALA A 226 33.50 -4.55 12.00
N SER A 227 34.59 -4.20 11.30
CA SER A 227 34.76 -2.85 10.73
C SER A 227 33.70 -2.55 9.66
N MET A 228 33.37 -3.53 8.81
CA MET A 228 32.36 -3.36 7.77
C MET A 228 30.95 -3.22 8.35
N VAL A 229 30.61 -4.06 9.34
CA VAL A 229 29.35 -3.97 10.08
C VAL A 229 29.24 -2.62 10.80
N ASN A 230 30.31 -2.12 11.42
CA ASN A 230 30.29 -0.83 12.10
C ASN A 230 30.11 0.35 11.12
N LYS A 231 30.77 0.33 9.96
CA LYS A 231 30.55 1.34 8.90
C LYS A 231 29.11 1.30 8.39
N LEU A 232 28.56 0.10 8.23
CA LEU A 232 27.19 -0.08 7.82
C LEU A 232 26.21 0.39 8.89
N LEU A 233 26.48 0.12 10.17
CA LEU A 233 25.69 0.60 11.31
C LEU A 233 25.55 2.11 11.28
N ILE A 234 26.67 2.80 11.08
CA ILE A 234 26.70 4.26 10.96
C ILE A 234 25.88 4.71 9.75
N LYS A 235 26.11 4.11 8.57
CA LYS A 235 25.34 4.43 7.34
C LYS A 235 23.83 4.22 7.54
N CYS A 236 23.46 3.12 8.19
CA CYS A 236 22.11 2.72 8.55
C CYS A 236 21.43 3.72 9.49
N GLN A 237 22.14 4.18 10.52
CA GLN A 237 21.63 5.12 11.50
C GLN A 237 21.24 6.47 10.88
N PHE A 238 21.92 6.89 9.81
CA PHE A 238 21.62 8.12 9.09
C PHE A 238 20.70 7.93 7.88
N GLN A 239 20.30 6.69 7.58
CA GLN A 239 19.49 6.34 6.42
C GLN A 239 18.15 5.79 6.89
N ASP A 240 17.28 6.67 7.37
CA ASP A 240 15.90 6.34 7.74
C ASP A 240 15.08 6.08 6.47
N ILE A 241 14.83 4.80 6.17
CA ILE A 241 14.12 4.37 4.96
C ILE A 241 12.64 4.37 5.26
N HIS A 242 12.00 5.51 5.00
CA HIS A 242 10.55 5.64 4.99
C HIS A 242 10.09 5.88 3.55
N PHE A 243 9.01 5.21 3.15
CA PHE A 243 8.29 5.65 1.94
C PHE A 243 7.73 7.03 2.25
N THR A 244 8.11 8.04 1.49
CA THR A 244 7.70 9.42 1.74
C THR A 244 6.91 9.97 0.57
N VAL A 245 5.69 10.42 0.81
CA VAL A 245 4.93 11.15 -0.21
C VAL A 245 5.58 12.52 -0.41
N CYS A 246 6.32 12.67 -1.51
CA CYS A 246 6.97 13.93 -1.91
C CYS A 246 7.82 14.60 -0.81
N GLY A 247 8.36 13.84 0.15
CA GLY A 247 9.11 14.36 1.29
C GLY A 247 8.26 15.08 2.36
N LEU A 248 6.94 15.09 2.22
CA LEU A 248 6.00 15.75 3.15
C LEU A 248 5.48 14.82 4.24
N PHE A 249 5.22 13.54 3.91
CA PHE A 249 4.66 12.55 4.85
C PHE A 249 5.35 11.20 4.71
N THR A 250 5.75 10.58 5.83
CA THR A 250 6.14 9.17 5.85
C THR A 250 4.89 8.29 5.80
N ILE A 251 4.80 7.42 4.79
CA ILE A 251 3.79 6.36 4.68
C ILE A 251 4.19 5.26 5.68
N ASP A 252 3.89 5.52 6.94
CA ASP A 252 4.00 4.55 8.02
C ASP A 252 2.60 4.03 8.36
N ASN A 253 2.51 2.83 8.95
CA ASN A 253 1.24 2.30 9.45
C ASN A 253 0.51 3.27 10.39
N SER A 254 1.25 4.15 11.09
CA SER A 254 0.70 5.25 11.90
C SER A 254 -0.13 6.24 11.08
N LEU A 255 0.30 6.59 9.86
CA LEU A 255 -0.45 7.47 8.96
C LEU A 255 -1.75 6.80 8.51
N ASN A 256 -1.74 5.48 8.30
CA ASN A 256 -2.95 4.72 8.02
C ASN A 256 -3.96 4.84 9.18
N TYR A 257 -3.51 4.60 10.41
CA TYR A 257 -4.36 4.75 11.60
C TYR A 257 -4.87 6.18 11.77
N MET A 258 -4.04 7.20 11.49
CA MET A 258 -4.43 8.60 11.59
C MET A 258 -5.52 8.97 10.57
N VAL A 259 -5.37 8.55 9.31
CA VAL A 259 -6.34 8.81 8.24
C VAL A 259 -7.65 8.04 8.48
N ILE A 260 -7.58 6.77 8.87
CA ILE A 260 -8.79 6.00 9.22
C ILE A 260 -9.47 6.62 10.45
N SER A 261 -8.71 6.98 11.48
CA SER A 261 -9.25 7.59 12.69
C SER A 261 -9.90 8.94 12.40
N SER A 262 -9.33 9.77 11.52
CA SER A 262 -9.91 11.07 11.16
C SER A 262 -11.21 10.90 10.37
N VAL A 263 -11.28 9.93 9.45
CA VAL A 263 -12.51 9.57 8.75
C VAL A 263 -13.57 9.10 9.75
N VAL A 264 -13.26 8.13 10.61
CA VAL A 264 -14.21 7.63 11.62
C VAL A 264 -14.68 8.77 12.54
N THR A 265 -13.77 9.63 12.99
CA THR A 265 -14.10 10.79 13.84
C THR A 265 -15.06 11.74 13.12
N TYR A 266 -14.79 12.05 11.85
CA TYR A 266 -15.65 12.91 11.05
C TYR A 266 -17.05 12.31 10.85
N LEU A 267 -17.14 11.00 10.59
CA LEU A 267 -18.41 10.27 10.48
C LEU A 267 -19.22 10.34 11.79
N VAL A 268 -18.55 10.15 12.93
CA VAL A 268 -19.19 10.25 14.25
C VAL A 268 -19.71 11.67 14.49
N ILE A 269 -18.90 12.69 14.22
CA ILE A 269 -19.30 14.10 14.38
C ILE A 269 -20.54 14.41 13.54
N ILE A 270 -20.54 14.04 12.25
CA ILE A 270 -21.70 14.23 11.37
C ILE A 270 -22.94 13.52 11.91
N THR A 271 -22.78 12.26 12.35
CA THR A 271 -23.90 11.47 12.87
C THR A 271 -24.49 12.12 14.11
N GLN A 272 -23.65 12.62 15.03
CA GLN A 272 -24.09 13.34 16.22
C GLN A 272 -24.80 14.65 15.87
N PHE A 273 -24.24 15.47 14.97
CA PHE A 273 -24.89 16.70 14.52
C PHE A 273 -26.29 16.45 13.96
N ARG A 274 -26.43 15.40 13.14
CA ARG A 274 -27.71 15.02 12.57
C ARG A 274 -28.71 14.53 13.63
N GLN A 275 -28.25 13.73 14.60
CA GLN A 275 -29.11 13.29 15.72
C GLN A 275 -29.64 14.49 16.53
N MET A 276 -28.80 15.50 16.75
CA MET A 276 -29.22 16.73 17.43
C MET A 276 -30.25 17.53 16.62
N GLU A 277 -30.11 17.61 15.29
CA GLU A 277 -31.11 18.25 14.43
C GLU A 277 -32.47 17.54 14.52
N ILE A 278 -32.49 16.22 14.40
CA ILE A 278 -33.72 15.41 14.49
C ILE A 278 -34.38 15.55 15.87
N GLU A 279 -33.59 15.56 16.96
CA GLU A 279 -34.12 15.74 18.32
C GLU A 279 -34.74 17.15 18.50
N ASN A 280 -34.12 18.18 17.91
CA ASN A 280 -34.65 19.54 17.93
C ASN A 280 -35.93 19.67 17.10
N GLU A 281 -35.99 19.10 15.89
CA GLU A 281 -37.20 19.11 15.06
C GLU A 281 -38.37 18.43 15.77
N ASN A 282 -38.15 17.29 16.42
CA ASN A 282 -39.17 16.59 17.20
C ASN A 282 -39.66 17.42 18.41
N LYS A 283 -38.75 18.14 19.10
CA LYS A 283 -39.13 19.05 20.21
C LYS A 283 -39.94 20.25 19.74
N VAL A 284 -39.67 20.77 18.55
CA VAL A 284 -40.44 21.88 17.95
C VAL A 284 -41.82 21.38 17.53
N SER A 285 -41.92 20.22 16.87
CA SER A 285 -43.20 19.65 16.44
C SER A 285 -44.10 19.27 17.62
N GLY A 286 -43.55 18.67 18.68
CA GLY A 286 -44.31 18.34 19.90
C GLY A 286 -44.80 19.55 20.70
N LYS A 287 -44.25 20.75 20.47
CA LYS A 287 -44.76 22.01 21.06
C LYS A 287 -45.93 22.61 20.28
N VAL A 288 -46.08 22.28 19.00
CA VAL A 288 -47.16 22.82 18.14
C VAL A 288 -48.46 22.04 18.32
N GLU A 289 -48.41 20.75 18.65
CA GLU A 289 -49.61 19.93 18.92
C GLU A 289 -50.29 20.22 20.27
N HIS A 290 -49.68 21.05 21.12
CA HIS A 290 -50.21 21.42 22.43
C HIS A 290 -50.83 22.83 22.48
N PHE A 291 -51.07 23.46 21.33
CA PHE A 291 -51.80 24.73 21.21
C PHE A 291 -53.12 24.58 20.46
#